data_AF-A0A948Z3M2-F1
#
_entry.id   AF-A0A948Z3M2-F1
#
_cell.length_a   1.000
_cell.length_b   1.000
_cell.length_c   1.000
_cell.angle_alpha   90.00
_cell.angle_beta   90.00
_cell.angle_gamma   90.00
#
_symmetry.space_group_name_H-M   'P 1'
#
loop_
_entity.id
_entity.type
_entity.pdbx_description
1 polymer ?
#
loop_
_entity_poly.entity_id
_entity_poly.type
_entity_poly.pdbx_seq_one_letter_code
_entity_poly.pdbx_strand_id
1 'polypeptide(L)'
;MIKKQIILGLVGLVLFSFGCGQAMLTHKLNALNENFEKRLQIKEALLPQFRIGEIYSFQFEAINGTPPYKWRIIQRILPKGLTFEESTGKIFGTSQNTIESPIVVMLTDSSGNPNNYIMQSFSLNLK
;
A
#
# COMPACT_ATOMS: atom_id res chain seq x y z
N MET A 1 -9.09 13.06 -14.67
CA MET A 1 -8.06 13.05 -13.60
C MET A 1 -8.71 13.53 -12.31
N ILE A 2 -9.38 12.62 -11.60
CA ILE A 2 -10.07 12.91 -10.33
C ILE A 2 -9.35 12.10 -9.25
N LYS A 3 -9.15 12.71 -8.07
CA LYS A 3 -8.54 12.17 -6.83
C LYS A 3 -7.07 12.52 -6.55
N LYS A 4 -6.76 13.82 -6.51
CA LYS A 4 -5.68 14.38 -5.64
C LYS A 4 -6.14 15.51 -4.72
N GLN A 5 -7.45 15.75 -4.60
CA GLN A 5 -8.06 16.94 -3.99
C GLN A 5 -9.06 16.56 -2.88
N ILE A 6 -8.61 15.97 -1.76
CA ILE A 6 -9.46 15.91 -0.54
C ILE A 6 -8.66 16.19 0.76
N ILE A 7 -7.35 15.96 0.83
CA ILE A 7 -6.64 16.08 2.12
C ILE A 7 -6.19 17.52 2.46
N LEU A 8 -6.09 18.44 1.49
CA LEU A 8 -5.61 19.82 1.76
C LEU A 8 -6.70 20.84 2.15
N GLY A 9 -7.98 20.45 2.17
CA GLY A 9 -9.10 21.42 2.25
C GLY A 9 -9.44 21.99 3.63
N LEU A 10 -8.93 21.42 4.74
CA LEU A 10 -9.38 21.82 6.09
C LEU A 10 -8.28 22.36 7.01
N VAL A 11 -7.00 22.29 6.62
CA VAL A 11 -5.89 22.77 7.47
C VAL A 11 -5.50 24.22 7.17
N GLY A 12 -5.97 24.79 6.05
CA GLY A 12 -5.60 26.13 5.59
C GLY A 12 -6.49 27.30 6.04
N LEU A 13 -7.38 27.11 7.02
CA LEU A 13 -8.25 28.19 7.51
C LEU A 13 -8.25 28.32 9.05
N VAL A 14 -7.06 28.47 9.63
CA VAL A 14 -6.93 29.05 10.98
C VAL A 14 -5.84 30.11 10.93
N LEU A 15 -6.17 31.23 10.27
CA LEU A 15 -5.52 32.50 10.55
C LEU A 15 -6.47 33.27 11.49
N PHE A 16 -5.87 33.86 12.53
CA PHE A 16 -6.40 34.76 13.55
C PHE A 16 -6.63 34.20 14.97
N SER A 17 -5.85 34.82 15.87
CA SER A 17 -6.05 35.10 17.29
C SER A 17 -5.30 34.24 18.32
N PHE A 18 -4.62 34.97 19.20
CA PHE A 18 -3.59 34.63 20.17
C PHE A 18 -3.97 33.52 21.18
N GLY A 19 -3.02 32.62 21.49
CA GLY A 19 -3.08 31.80 22.70
C GLY A 19 -2.10 30.62 22.70
N CYS A 20 -1.46 30.37 23.85
CA CYS A 20 -0.56 29.26 24.16
C CYS A 20 -1.08 27.86 23.72
N GLY A 21 -2.40 27.72 23.48
CA GLY A 21 -3.02 26.48 22.99
C GLY A 21 -2.88 26.19 21.49
N GLN A 22 -2.63 27.17 20.62
CA GLN A 22 -2.47 26.91 19.18
C GLN A 22 -1.18 26.16 18.87
N ALA A 23 -0.08 26.45 19.58
CA ALA A 23 1.18 25.72 19.46
C ALA A 23 1.05 24.22 19.83
N MET A 24 0.18 23.89 20.79
CA MET A 24 -0.10 22.50 21.16
C MET A 24 -0.97 21.79 20.12
N LEU A 25 -1.89 22.50 19.45
CA LEU A 25 -2.65 21.96 18.32
C LEU A 25 -1.78 21.77 17.08
N THR A 26 -0.84 22.68 16.79
CA THR A 26 0.13 22.51 15.69
C THR A 26 1.08 21.36 15.97
N HIS A 27 1.60 21.23 17.19
CA HIS A 27 2.48 20.11 17.56
C HIS A 27 1.74 18.76 17.56
N LYS A 28 0.48 18.72 17.99
CA LYS A 28 -0.35 17.50 17.95
C LYS A 28 -0.73 17.10 16.53
N LEU A 29 -0.98 18.07 15.64
CA LEU A 29 -1.19 17.83 14.20
C LEU A 29 0.10 17.35 13.51
N ASN A 30 1.26 17.97 13.81
CA ASN A 30 2.56 17.50 13.31
C ASN A 30 2.87 16.08 13.78
N ALA A 31 2.64 15.77 15.07
CA ALA A 31 2.84 14.42 15.59
C ALA A 31 1.89 13.39 14.97
N LEU A 32 0.67 13.78 14.59
CA LEU A 32 -0.24 12.90 13.85
C LEU A 32 0.22 12.68 12.40
N ASN A 33 0.75 13.73 11.75
CA ASN A 33 1.32 13.64 10.40
C ASN A 33 2.58 12.76 10.37
N GLU A 34 3.48 12.91 11.34
CA GLU A 34 4.67 12.08 11.52
C GLU A 34 4.34 10.61 11.76
N ASN A 35 3.27 10.33 12.51
CA ASN A 35 2.82 8.96 12.72
C ASN A 35 2.23 8.33 11.46
N PHE A 36 1.64 9.12 10.54
CA PHE A 36 1.14 8.59 9.27
C PHE A 36 2.28 8.18 8.33
N GLU A 37 3.32 9.01 8.26
CA GLU A 37 4.55 8.73 7.50
C GLU A 37 5.40 7.60 8.08
N LYS A 38 5.11 7.12 9.31
CA LYS A 38 5.82 5.99 9.94
C LYS A 38 5.09 4.66 9.80
N ARG A 39 3.84 4.66 9.36
CA ARG A 39 3.06 3.42 9.22
C ARG A 39 3.59 2.59 8.08
N LEU A 40 3.62 1.27 8.31
CA LEU A 40 3.90 0.28 7.28
C LEU A 40 2.95 0.49 6.09
N GLN A 41 3.50 0.50 4.88
CA GLN A 41 2.76 0.76 3.65
C GLN A 41 3.27 -0.13 2.52
N ILE A 42 2.41 -0.42 1.55
CA ILE A 42 2.81 -0.89 0.22
C ILE A 42 2.88 0.34 -0.67
N LYS A 43 3.99 0.50 -1.40
CA LYS A 43 4.24 1.65 -2.27
C LYS A 43 3.22 1.75 -3.40
N GLU A 44 2.80 0.61 -3.94
CA GLU A 44 1.98 0.59 -5.15
C GLU A 44 0.50 0.83 -4.88
N ALA A 45 -0.14 1.55 -5.80
CA ALA A 45 -1.58 1.74 -5.85
C ALA A 45 -2.26 0.84 -6.90
N LEU A 46 -1.52 0.44 -7.95
CA LEU A 46 -2.00 -0.35 -9.07
C LEU A 46 -0.88 -1.27 -9.55
N LEU A 47 -1.24 -2.42 -10.12
CA LEU A 47 -0.30 -3.35 -10.74
C LEU A 47 -0.12 -3.03 -12.23
N PRO A 48 1.07 -3.29 -12.80
CA PRO A 48 1.26 -3.25 -14.24
C PRO A 48 0.26 -4.17 -14.95
N GLN A 49 -0.24 -3.71 -16.09
CA GLN A 49 -1.06 -4.55 -16.95
C GLN A 49 -0.21 -5.68 -17.54
N PHE A 50 -0.84 -6.81 -17.83
CA PHE A 50 -0.19 -7.96 -18.48
C PHE A 50 -0.95 -8.38 -19.74
N ARG A 51 -0.35 -9.27 -20.53
CA ARG A 51 -1.01 -9.96 -21.65
C ARG A 51 -0.89 -11.46 -21.47
N ILE A 52 -1.89 -12.19 -21.97
CA ILE A 52 -1.85 -13.65 -21.96
C ILE A 52 -0.65 -14.12 -22.80
N GLY A 53 0.11 -15.06 -22.27
CA GLY A 53 1.29 -15.62 -22.95
C GLY A 53 2.57 -14.77 -22.82
N GLU A 54 2.50 -13.56 -22.26
CA GLU A 54 3.69 -12.74 -22.00
C GLU A 54 4.27 -13.00 -20.60
N ILE A 55 5.59 -12.82 -20.47
CA ILE A 55 6.27 -12.88 -19.17
C ILE A 55 5.83 -11.68 -18.34
N TYR A 56 5.32 -11.97 -17.15
CA TYR A 56 5.03 -11.01 -16.12
C TYR A 56 6.04 -11.16 -14.98
N SER A 57 6.58 -10.05 -14.49
CA SER A 57 7.48 -10.01 -13.33
C SER A 57 7.30 -8.68 -12.63
N PHE A 58 6.74 -8.72 -11.44
CA PHE A 58 6.45 -7.55 -10.63
C PHE A 58 6.80 -7.83 -9.16
N GLN A 59 7.34 -6.83 -8.48
CA GLN A 59 7.83 -6.93 -7.11
C GLN A 59 7.19 -5.78 -6.31
N PHE A 60 6.46 -6.10 -5.24
CA PHE A 60 5.96 -5.08 -4.33
C PHE A 60 7.10 -4.44 -3.54
N GLU A 61 6.97 -3.16 -3.22
CA GLU A 61 7.88 -2.45 -2.32
C GLU A 61 7.18 -2.07 -1.02
N ALA A 62 7.81 -2.38 0.11
CA ALA A 62 7.37 -1.94 1.42
C ALA A 62 7.98 -0.57 1.73
N ILE A 63 7.19 0.30 2.37
CA ILE A 63 7.65 1.60 2.90
C ILE A 63 7.43 1.60 4.41
N ASN A 64 8.40 2.14 5.15
CA ASN A 64 8.43 2.21 6.61
C ASN A 64 8.39 0.85 7.31
N GLY A 65 8.07 0.83 8.60
CA GLY A 65 8.12 -0.38 9.42
C GLY A 65 9.55 -0.92 9.61
N THR A 66 9.63 -2.14 10.14
CA THR A 66 10.91 -2.78 10.47
C THR A 66 11.13 -4.04 9.61
N PRO A 67 12.17 -4.10 8.77
CA PRO A 67 12.55 -5.33 8.08
C PRO A 67 12.99 -6.44 9.06
N PRO A 68 12.81 -7.74 8.74
CA PRO A 68 12.33 -8.26 7.46
C PRO A 68 10.81 -8.14 7.26
N TYR A 69 10.41 -7.90 6.00
CA TYR A 69 9.01 -7.88 5.60
C TYR A 69 8.55 -9.28 5.19
N LYS A 70 7.26 -9.56 5.45
CA LYS A 70 6.58 -10.77 5.00
C LYS A 70 5.37 -10.41 4.17
N TRP A 71 5.22 -11.07 3.04
CA TRP A 71 4.14 -10.83 2.10
C TRP A 71 3.26 -12.06 1.97
N ARG A 72 1.94 -11.87 1.86
CA ARG A 72 0.99 -12.97 1.63
C ARG A 72 -0.14 -12.54 0.71
N ILE A 73 -0.61 -13.45 -0.14
CA ILE A 73 -1.92 -13.29 -0.79
C ILE A 73 -2.94 -14.03 0.08
N ILE A 74 -3.83 -13.28 0.72
CA ILE A 74 -4.78 -13.80 1.71
C ILE A 74 -6.16 -14.08 1.11
N GLN A 75 -6.48 -13.50 -0.05
CA GLN A 75 -7.73 -13.74 -0.75
C GLN A 75 -7.51 -13.80 -2.26
N ARG A 76 -8.18 -14.78 -2.88
CA ARG A 76 -8.27 -15.06 -4.33
C ARG A 76 -7.04 -15.70 -4.97
N ILE A 77 -7.29 -16.30 -6.13
CA ILE A 77 -6.33 -17.11 -6.89
C ILE A 77 -5.68 -16.21 -7.95
N LEU A 78 -4.36 -16.26 -8.08
CA LEU A 78 -3.67 -15.63 -9.20
C LEU A 78 -4.10 -16.26 -10.54
N PRO A 79 -4.06 -15.52 -11.66
CA PRO A 79 -4.16 -16.10 -12.98
C PRO A 79 -3.24 -17.32 -13.14
N LYS A 80 -3.71 -18.35 -13.83
CA LYS A 80 -2.95 -19.59 -14.00
C LYS A 80 -1.62 -19.28 -14.68
N GLY A 81 -0.53 -19.82 -14.14
CA GLY A 81 0.83 -19.59 -14.64
C GLY A 81 1.54 -18.39 -14.01
N LEU A 82 0.87 -17.62 -13.15
CA LEU A 82 1.50 -16.67 -12.23
C LEU A 82 1.73 -17.32 -10.86
N THR A 83 2.88 -16.99 -10.26
CA THR A 83 3.34 -17.47 -8.96
C THR A 83 3.61 -16.27 -8.06
N PHE A 84 3.36 -16.41 -6.76
CA PHE A 84 3.73 -15.43 -5.75
C PHE A 84 4.84 -15.98 -4.84
N GLU A 85 5.92 -15.22 -4.69
CA GLU A 85 7.00 -15.51 -3.76
C GLU A 85 6.81 -14.66 -2.49
N GLU A 86 6.35 -15.29 -1.40
CA GLU A 86 6.00 -14.60 -0.14
C GLU A 86 7.21 -13.91 0.55
N SER A 87 8.42 -14.45 0.38
CA SER A 87 9.63 -13.94 1.00
C SER A 87 10.07 -12.61 0.41
N THR A 88 9.86 -12.42 -0.90
CA THR A 88 10.26 -11.21 -1.61
C THR A 88 9.07 -10.29 -1.82
N GLY A 89 7.86 -10.83 -2.04
CA GLY A 89 6.71 -10.09 -2.53
C GLY A 89 6.63 -10.06 -4.07
N LYS A 90 7.26 -11.02 -4.76
CA LYS A 90 7.29 -11.06 -6.23
C LYS A 90 6.12 -11.83 -6.81
N ILE A 91 5.42 -11.27 -7.79
CA ILE A 91 4.53 -12.00 -8.70
C ILE A 91 5.27 -12.20 -10.02
N PHE A 92 5.40 -13.44 -10.47
CA PHE A 92 6.10 -13.75 -11.73
C PHE A 92 5.52 -14.96 -12.46
N GLY A 93 5.82 -15.06 -13.75
CA GLY A 93 5.46 -16.20 -14.60
C GLY A 93 4.83 -15.76 -15.91
N THR A 94 4.10 -16.67 -16.55
CA THR A 94 3.41 -16.41 -17.82
C THR A 94 1.94 -16.71 -17.62
N SER A 95 1.11 -15.66 -17.71
CA SER A 95 -0.33 -15.82 -17.50
C SER A 95 -0.98 -16.58 -18.65
N GLN A 96 -1.79 -17.59 -18.32
CA GLN A 96 -2.52 -18.42 -19.28
C GLN A 96 -3.98 -18.02 -19.45
N ASN A 97 -4.52 -17.20 -18.55
CA ASN A 97 -5.91 -16.78 -18.57
C ASN A 97 -6.10 -15.40 -17.93
N THR A 98 -7.26 -14.82 -18.18
CA THR A 98 -7.73 -13.64 -17.46
C THR A 98 -8.55 -14.10 -16.28
N ILE A 99 -8.05 -13.85 -15.07
CA ILE A 99 -8.92 -13.77 -13.90
C ILE A 99 -8.88 -12.32 -13.47
N GLU A 100 -9.86 -11.54 -13.92
CA GLU A 100 -10.11 -10.23 -13.36
C GLU A 100 -10.65 -10.43 -11.95
N SER A 101 -9.77 -10.22 -10.98
CA SER A 101 -10.17 -10.26 -9.59
C SER A 101 -9.19 -9.46 -8.76
N PRO A 102 -9.70 -8.71 -7.77
CA PRO A 102 -8.81 -8.09 -6.82
C PRO A 102 -8.09 -9.18 -6.02
N ILE A 103 -6.76 -9.22 -6.09
CA ILE A 103 -5.95 -9.94 -5.12
C ILE A 103 -5.84 -9.07 -3.86
N VAL A 104 -5.88 -9.71 -2.69
CA VAL A 104 -5.63 -9.01 -1.43
C VAL A 104 -4.24 -9.41 -0.93
N VAL A 105 -3.35 -8.43 -0.90
CA VAL A 105 -1.98 -8.57 -0.44
C VAL A 105 -1.89 -8.08 0.99
N MET A 106 -1.34 -8.92 1.85
CA MET A 106 -0.97 -8.58 3.21
C MET A 106 0.52 -8.35 3.30
N LEU A 107 0.90 -7.23 3.90
CA LEU A 107 2.27 -6.92 4.27
C LEU A 107 2.36 -6.82 5.80
N THR A 108 3.34 -7.52 6.37
CA THR A 108 3.66 -7.49 7.81
C THR A 108 5.14 -7.19 7.99
N ASP A 109 5.48 -6.46 9.05
CA ASP A 109 6.86 -6.16 9.41
C ASP A 109 7.31 -6.96 10.66
N SER A 110 8.58 -6.82 11.05
CA SER A 110 9.16 -7.56 12.19
C SER A 110 9.12 -6.79 13.50
N SER A 111 8.29 -5.75 13.64
CA SER A 111 8.23 -4.90 14.84
C SER A 111 7.76 -5.62 16.12
N GLY A 112 7.37 -6.89 16.02
CA GLY A 112 6.88 -7.70 17.14
C GLY A 112 5.43 -7.40 17.52
N ASN A 113 4.79 -6.41 16.89
CA ASN A 113 3.37 -6.16 17.05
C ASN A 113 2.57 -7.01 16.05
N PRO A 114 1.81 -8.02 16.52
CA PRO A 114 1.03 -8.90 15.63
C PRO A 114 -0.07 -8.17 14.85
N ASN A 115 -0.42 -6.95 15.26
CA ASN A 115 -1.42 -6.12 14.59
C ASN A 115 -0.81 -5.10 13.61
N ASN A 116 0.52 -5.08 13.44
CA ASN A 116 1.17 -4.21 12.46
C ASN A 116 1.23 -4.88 11.09
N TYR A 117 0.08 -4.97 10.46
CA TYR A 117 -0.05 -5.41 9.08
C TYR A 117 -0.90 -4.41 8.30
N ILE A 118 -0.71 -4.38 6.98
CA ILE A 118 -1.63 -3.72 6.06
C ILE A 118 -2.17 -4.74 5.08
N MET A 119 -3.42 -4.51 4.67
CA MET A 119 -4.07 -5.28 3.62
C MET A 119 -4.46 -4.33 2.50
N GLN A 120 -4.05 -4.64 1.29
CA GLN A 120 -4.37 -3.83 0.12
C GLN A 120 -4.88 -4.69 -1.02
N SER A 121 -5.93 -4.19 -1.67
CA SER A 121 -6.59 -4.81 -2.81
C SER A 121 -5.99 -4.29 -4.11
N PHE A 122 -5.62 -5.20 -5.01
CA PHE A 122 -5.03 -4.89 -6.31
C PHE A 122 -5.72 -5.65 -7.42
N SER A 123 -6.02 -4.99 -8.55
CA SER A 123 -6.51 -5.67 -9.75
C SER A 123 -5.37 -6.01 -10.70
N LEU A 124 -5.36 -7.24 -11.19
CA LEU A 124 -4.56 -7.68 -12.32
C LEU A 124 -5.37 -7.44 -13.60
N ASN A 125 -4.98 -6.44 -14.39
CA ASN A 125 -5.72 -6.02 -15.58
C ASN A 125 -4.95 -6.40 -16.86
N LEU A 126 -5.68 -6.72 -17.92
CA LEU A 126 -5.07 -6.81 -19.25
C LEU A 126 -4.76 -5.45 -19.84
N LYS A 127 -3.80 -5.44 -20.76
CA LYS A 127 -3.55 -4.33 -21.68
C LYS A 127 -4.45 -4.36 -22.90
#